data_AF-A0A6S7FYU1-F1
#
_entry.id   AF-A0A6S7FYU1-F1
#
_cell.length_a   1.000
_cell.length_b   1.000
_cell.length_c   1.000
_cell.angle_alpha   90.00
_cell.angle_beta   90.00
_cell.angle_gamma   90.00
#
_symmetry.space_group_name_H-M   'P 1'
#
loop_
_entity.id
_entity.type
_entity.pdbx_description
1 polymer ?
#
loop_
_entity_poly.entity_id
_entity_poly.type
_entity_poly.pdbx_seq_one_letter_code
_entity_poly.pdbx_strand_id
1 'polypeptide(L)' 'MAARVDLPSMPQFDPNVDYSSLATRWEQWLKRFHLYLRAGKITDITQQRALLLFMAGPQVKTIFETLANTG' A
#
# COMPACT_ATOMS: atom_id res chain seq x y z
N MET A 1 -8.99 -22.92 15.16
CA MET A 1 -9.79 -21.86 14.52
C MET A 1 -8.90 -20.64 14.36
N ALA A 2 -8.64 -20.15 13.14
CA ALA A 2 -7.86 -18.92 12.96
C ALA A 2 -8.77 -17.72 13.26
N ALA A 3 -8.43 -16.93 14.28
CA ALA A 3 -9.14 -15.71 14.58
C ALA A 3 -9.05 -14.76 13.37
N ARG A 4 -10.19 -14.28 12.87
CA ARG A 4 -10.23 -13.17 11.92
C ARG A 4 -9.79 -11.92 12.69
N VAL A 5 -8.61 -11.41 12.38
CA VAL A 5 -8.15 -10.14 12.91
C VAL A 5 -8.80 -9.06 12.05
N ASP A 6 -9.77 -8.34 12.62
CA ASP A 6 -10.32 -7.13 12.00
C ASP A 6 -9.26 -6.03 12.09
N LEU A 7 -8.44 -5.92 11.04
CA LEU A 7 -7.40 -4.91 10.95
C LEU A 7 -8.04 -3.55 10.65
N PRO A 8 -7.64 -2.47 11.33
CA PRO A 8 -8.17 -1.13 11.06
C PRO A 8 -7.86 -0.73 9.61
N SER A 9 -8.84 -0.11 8.95
CA SER A 9 -8.67 0.41 7.60
C SER A 9 -7.60 1.49 7.58
N MET A 10 -6.64 1.37 6.66
CA MET A 10 -5.58 2.36 6.47
C MET A 10 -6.07 3.44 5.51
N PRO A 11 -5.82 4.73 5.80
CA PRO A 11 -6.14 5.79 4.84
C PRO A 11 -5.35 5.58 3.54
N GLN A 12 -5.99 5.89 2.41
CA GLN A 12 -5.33 5.90 1.09
C GLN A 12 -4.18 6.93 1.07
N PHE A 13 -3.21 6.70 0.20
CA PHE A 13 -2.09 7.62 0.03
C PHE A 13 -2.42 8.69 -1.00
N ASP A 14 -2.33 9.96 -0.59
CA ASP A 14 -2.48 11.10 -1.49
C ASP A 14 -1.10 11.74 -1.81
N PRO A 15 -0.53 11.47 -3.01
CA PRO A 15 0.73 12.07 -3.45
C PRO A 15 0.69 13.59 -3.70
N ASN A 16 -0.49 14.22 -3.77
CA ASN A 16 -0.60 15.63 -4.21
C ASN A 16 -0.70 16.65 -3.07
N VAL A 17 -0.72 16.22 -1.81
CA VAL A 17 -0.89 17.13 -0.65
C VAL A 17 0.33 18.01 -0.37
N ASP A 18 1.53 17.41 -0.34
CA ASP A 18 2.77 18.11 -0.05
C ASP A 18 3.94 17.38 -0.72
N TYR A 19 4.53 18.02 -1.73
CA TYR A 19 5.62 17.48 -2.50
C TYR A 19 6.94 17.47 -1.74
N SER A 20 7.14 18.39 -0.77
CA SER A 20 8.39 18.49 -0.02
C SER A 20 8.61 17.32 0.94
N SER A 21 7.52 16.71 1.42
CA SER A 21 7.53 15.55 2.32
C SER A 21 7.04 14.26 1.67
N LEU A 22 6.83 14.24 0.35
CA LEU A 22 6.24 13.12 -0.39
C LEU A 22 6.93 11.78 -0.08
N ALA A 23 8.26 11.73 -0.21
CA ALA A 23 9.04 10.51 0.01
C ALA A 23 8.88 10.00 1.45
N THR A 24 9.01 10.89 2.44
CA THR A 24 8.87 10.55 3.85
C THR A 24 7.46 10.04 4.18
N ARG A 25 6.42 10.68 3.65
CA ARG A 25 5.03 10.24 3.84
C ARG A 25 4.78 8.88 3.19
N TRP A 26 5.33 8.65 1.99
CA TRP A 26 5.23 7.36 1.31
C TRP A 26 5.91 6.24 2.11
N GLU A 27 7.12 6.47 2.63
CA GLU A 27 7.82 5.51 3.48
C GLU A 27 7.04 5.18 4.76
N GLN A 28 6.44 6.17 5.41
CA GLN A 28 5.62 5.96 6.60
C GLN A 28 4.37 5.13 6.26
N TRP A 29 3.73 5.42 5.14
CA TRP A 29 2.58 4.66 4.65
C TRP A 29 2.97 3.20 4.34
N LEU A 30 4.07 2.99 3.62
CA LEU A 30 4.61 1.65 3.33
C LEU A 30 4.98 0.86 4.58
N LYS A 31 5.57 1.50 5.60
CA LYS A 31 5.86 0.85 6.89
C LYS A 31 4.58 0.31 7.54
N ARG A 32 3.50 1.10 7.52
CA ARG A 32 2.18 0.65 8.01
C ARG A 32 1.65 -0.50 7.15
N PHE A 33 1.79 -0.42 5.83
CA PHE A 33 1.34 -1.48 4.91
C PHE A 33 2.07 -2.81 5.17
N HIS A 34 3.39 -2.79 5.38
CA HIS A 34 4.13 -4.00 5.74
C HIS A 34 3.70 -4.59 7.08
N LEU A 35 3.34 -3.77 8.08
CA LEU A 35 2.77 -4.25 9.33
C LEU A 35 1.41 -4.94 9.11
N TYR A 36 0.56 -4.37 8.25
CA TYR A 36 -0.71 -4.98 7.84
C TYR A 36 -0.49 -6.35 7.19
N LEU A 37 0.42 -6.46 6.22
CA LEU A 37 0.74 -7.73 5.56
C LEU A 37 1.25 -8.78 6.55
N ARG A 38 2.13 -8.37 7.47
CA ARG A 38 2.70 -9.25 8.50
C ARG A 38 1.62 -9.74 9.47
N ALA A 39 0.73 -8.85 9.91
CA ALA A 39 -0.38 -9.21 10.80
C ALA A 39 -1.37 -10.17 10.10
N GLY A 40 -1.65 -9.94 8.82
CA GLY A 40 -2.48 -10.80 7.99
C GLY A 40 -1.82 -12.10 7.50
N LYS A 41 -0.55 -12.34 7.85
CA LYS A 41 0.27 -13.48 7.34
C LYS A 41 0.27 -13.58 5.81
N ILE A 42 0.25 -12.44 5.13
CA ILE A 42 0.21 -12.35 3.66
C ILE A 42 1.65 -12.41 3.15
N THR A 43 2.03 -13.55 2.57
CA THR A 43 3.41 -13.80 2.11
C THR A 43 3.54 -13.90 0.59
N ASP A 44 2.44 -14.10 -0.12
CA ASP A 44 2.44 -14.18 -1.58
C ASP A 44 2.70 -12.80 -2.21
N ILE A 45 3.73 -12.69 -3.04
CA ILE A 45 4.18 -11.41 -3.61
C ILE A 45 3.12 -10.83 -4.55
N THR A 46 2.43 -11.67 -5.33
CA THR A 46 1.36 -11.24 -6.23
C THR A 46 0.20 -10.63 -5.43
N GLN A 47 -0.18 -11.27 -4.33
CA GLN A 47 -1.20 -10.79 -3.40
C GLN A 47 -0.77 -9.49 -2.70
N GLN A 48 0.48 -9.39 -2.25
CA GLN A 48 1.02 -8.17 -1.64
C GLN A 48 0.95 -7.00 -2.63
N ARG A 49 1.36 -7.21 -3.89
CA ARG A 49 1.29 -6.18 -4.94
C ARG A 49 -0.14 -5.77 -5.26
N ALA A 50 -1.07 -6.72 -5.36
CA ALA A 50 -2.49 -6.43 -5.57
C ALA A 50 -3.06 -5.60 -4.41
N LEU A 51 -2.74 -5.95 -3.17
CA LEU A 51 -3.18 -5.21 -1.98
C LEU A 51 -2.56 -3.82 -1.90
N LEU A 52 -1.28 -3.68 -2.27
CA LEU A 52 -0.61 -2.38 -2.33
C LEU A 52 -1.37 -1.43 -3.25
N LEU A 53 -1.65 -1.87 -4.49
CA LEU A 53 -2.34 -1.05 -5.50
C LEU A 53 -3.79 -0.77 -5.13
N PHE A 54 -4.47 -1.72 -4.48
CA PHE A 54 -5.85 -1.53 -4.03
C PHE A 54 -5.95 -0.55 -2.85
N MET A 55 -5.09 -0.69 -1.85
CA MET A 55 -5.16 0.10 -0.61
C MET A 55 -4.49 1.46 -0.73
N ALA A 56 -3.43 1.61 -1.53
CA ALA A 56 -2.78 2.89 -1.74
C ALA A 56 -3.70 3.90 -2.45
N GLY A 57 -4.68 3.40 -3.21
CA GLY A 57 -5.71 4.20 -3.85
C GLY A 57 -5.44 4.47 -5.33
N PRO A 58 -6.42 5.08 -6.02
CA PRO A 58 -6.43 5.21 -7.47
C PRO A 58 -5.24 6.01 -8.02
N GLN A 59 -4.78 7.05 -7.32
CA GLN A 59 -3.66 7.88 -7.79
C GLN A 59 -2.35 7.09 -7.85
N VAL A 60 -2.05 6.27 -6.84
CA VAL A 60 -0.87 5.41 -6.83
C VAL A 60 -0.96 4.33 -7.91
N LYS A 61 -2.14 3.74 -8.10
CA LYS A 61 -2.40 2.79 -9.18
C LYS A 61 -2.13 3.40 -10.56
N THR A 62 -2.64 4.60 -10.81
CA THR A 62 -2.39 5.32 -12.07
C THR A 62 -0.91 5.58 -12.28
N ILE A 63 -0.19 6.08 -11.27
CA ILE A 63 1.27 6.27 -11.36
C ILE A 63 1.95 4.96 -11.75
N PHE A 64 1.63 3.87 -11.05
CA PHE A 64 2.20 2.55 -11.31
C PHE A 64 1.95 2.07 -12.74
N GLU A 65 0.72 2.24 -13.26
CA GLU A 65 0.34 1.86 -14.63
C GLU A 65 0.99 2.75 -15.70
N THR A 66 1.29 4.01 -15.39
CA THR A 66 1.96 4.95 -16.31
C THR A 66 3.49 4.77 -16.38
N LEU A 67 4.08 4.04 -15.44
CA LEU A 67 5.51 3.71 -15.47
C LEU A 67 5.72 2.54 -16.45
N ALA A 68 6.44 2.80 -17.55
CA ALA A 68 6.83 1.77 -18.51
C ALA A 68 7.64 0.64 -17.81
N ASN A 69 7.45 -0.61 -18.26
CA ASN A 69 8.10 -1.83 -17.76
C ASN A 69 7.71 -2.31 -16.34
N THR A 70 6.48 -2.08 -15.89
CA THR A 70 5.97 -2.63 -14.63
C THR A 70 5.34 -4.03 -14.75
N GLY A 71 5.72 -4.82 -15.76
CA GLY A 71 5.32 -6.25 -15.87
C GLY A 71 6.05 -7.12 -14.87
#